data_AF-A0A1G1BQ79-F1
#
_entry.id   AF-A0A1G1BQ79-F1
#
_cell.length_a   1.000
_cell.length_b   1.000
_cell.length_c   1.000
_cell.angle_alpha   90.00
_cell.angle_beta   90.00
_cell.angle_gamma   90.00
#
_symmetry.space_group_name_H-M   'P 1'
#
loop_
_entity.id
_entity.type
_entity.pdbx_description
1 polymer ?
#
loop_
_entity_poly.entity_id
_entity_poly.type
_entity_poly.pdbx_seq_one_letter_code
_entity_poly.pdbx_strand_id
1 'polypeptide(L)' 'MKHSYAFPKGFMWGCATASYQVEGATRENGRGDSVWDVFCRQPGGSAAYRSRQGIVRRRAELDLSK' A
#
# COMPACT_ATOMS: atom_id res chain seq x y z
N MET A 1 20.89 -3.41 36.19
CA MET A 1 21.67 -3.48 34.93
C MET A 1 20.82 -2.83 33.84
N LYS A 2 21.33 -1.83 33.10
CA LYS A 2 20.58 -1.23 31.99
C LYS A 2 20.87 -2.04 30.73
N HIS A 3 19.87 -2.72 30.17
CA HIS A 3 19.96 -3.26 28.82
C HIS A 3 19.64 -2.16 27.83
N SER A 4 20.63 -1.78 27.01
CA SER A 4 20.44 -0.88 25.88
C SER A 4 20.15 -1.71 24.65
N TYR A 5 18.94 -1.57 24.11
CA TYR A 5 18.57 -2.16 22.82
C TYR A 5 18.76 -1.10 21.74
N ALA A 6 19.79 -1.27 20.92
CA ALA A 6 20.05 -0.44 19.75
C ALA A 6 20.22 -1.33 18.53
N PHE A 7 19.76 -0.83 17.38
CA PHE A 7 19.93 -1.54 16.11
C PHE A 7 21.39 -1.40 15.63
N PRO A 8 21.92 -2.40 14.89
CA PRO A 8 23.27 -2.34 14.35
C PRO A 8 23.49 -1.10 13.47
N LYS A 9 24.75 -0.65 13.38
CA LYS A 9 25.12 0.43 12.45
C LYS A 9 24.77 0.00 11.02
N GLY A 10 24.01 0.83 10.30
CA GLY A 10 23.54 0.55 8.95
C GLY A 10 22.20 -0.18 8.88
N PHE A 11 21.52 -0.40 10.01
CA PHE A 11 20.14 -0.88 9.98
C PHE A 11 19.22 0.13 9.28
N MET A 12 18.55 -0.30 8.22
CA MET A 12 17.62 0.53 7.46
C MET A 12 16.20 0.38 7.98
N TRP A 13 15.65 1.50 8.44
CA TRP A 13 14.22 1.64 8.68
C TRP A 13 13.56 2.19 7.44
N GLY A 14 12.45 1.59 7.04
CA GLY A 14 11.70 2.04 5.88
C GLY A 14 10.29 1.49 5.85
N CYS A 15 9.55 1.92 4.85
CA CYS A 15 8.24 1.39 4.49
C CYS A 15 8.29 0.89 3.04
N ALA A 16 7.35 0.01 2.70
CA ALA A 16 7.17 -0.48 1.34
C ALA A 16 5.70 -0.33 0.93
N THR A 17 5.49 -0.05 -0.35
CA THR A 17 4.16 0.10 -0.95
C THR A 17 4.09 -0.73 -2.24
N ALA A 18 2.89 -0.86 -2.79
CA ALA A 18 2.66 -1.50 -4.09
C ALA A 18 1.87 -0.56 -5.00
N SER A 19 2.26 -0.48 -6.27
CA SER A 19 1.69 0.45 -7.27
C SER A 19 0.15 0.49 -7.25
N TYR A 20 -0.52 -0.67 -7.33
CA TYR A 20 -1.98 -0.74 -7.35
C TYR A 20 -2.67 -0.20 -6.08
N GLN A 21 -1.97 -0.16 -4.95
CA GLN A 21 -2.51 0.34 -3.67
C GLN A 21 -2.35 1.85 -3.51
N VAL A 22 -1.37 2.48 -4.16
CA VAL A 22 -1.00 3.89 -3.87
C VAL A 22 -1.03 4.82 -5.09
N GLU A 23 -0.82 4.31 -6.31
CA GLU A 23 -0.73 5.18 -7.51
C GLU A 23 -2.11 5.56 -8.06
N GLY A 24 -3.10 4.67 -7.99
CA GLY A 24 -4.41 4.90 -8.59
C GLY A 24 -4.35 4.93 -10.12
N ALA A 25 -5.05 5.89 -10.74
CA ALA A 25 -5.00 6.18 -12.19
C ALA A 25 -5.08 4.95 -13.11
N THR A 26 -5.90 3.94 -12.76
CA THR A 26 -5.81 2.61 -13.38
C THR A 26 -6.19 2.58 -14.87
N ARG A 27 -6.78 3.66 -15.39
CA ARG A 27 -7.23 3.82 -16.79
C ARG A 27 -6.66 5.05 -17.49
N GLU A 28 -5.66 5.70 -16.91
CA GLU A 28 -5.08 6.93 -17.47
C GLU A 28 -3.77 6.64 -18.21
N ASN A 29 -3.33 7.60 -19.04
CA ASN A 29 -1.99 7.65 -19.64
C ASN A 29 -1.53 6.36 -20.37
N GLY A 30 -2.48 5.62 -20.95
CA GLY A 30 -2.17 4.41 -21.72
C GLY A 30 -1.79 3.19 -20.88
N ARG A 31 -2.03 3.21 -19.56
CA ARG A 31 -1.78 2.04 -18.70
C ARG A 31 -2.67 0.86 -19.11
N GLY A 32 -2.06 -0.29 -19.34
CA GLY A 32 -2.77 -1.54 -19.61
C GLY A 32 -3.42 -2.13 -18.36
N ASP A 33 -4.44 -2.96 -18.56
CA ASP A 33 -5.07 -3.70 -17.47
C ASP A 33 -4.10 -4.73 -16.87
N SER A 34 -4.05 -4.77 -15.54
CA SER A 34 -3.42 -5.84 -14.78
C SER A 34 -4.44 -6.93 -14.42
N VAL A 35 -3.95 -8.07 -13.91
CA VAL A 35 -4.81 -9.13 -13.35
C VAL A 35 -5.72 -8.59 -12.23
N TRP A 36 -5.23 -7.62 -11.44
CA TRP A 36 -6.00 -7.01 -10.35
C TRP A 36 -7.17 -6.18 -10.85
N ASP A 37 -7.06 -5.54 -12.02
CA ASP A 37 -8.16 -4.81 -12.65
C ASP A 37 -9.26 -5.77 -13.08
N VAL A 38 -8.87 -6.88 -13.72
CA VAL A 38 -9.80 -7.92 -14.16
C VAL A 38 -10.52 -8.53 -12.98
N PHE A 39 -9.79 -8.87 -11.92
CA PHE A 39 -10.35 -9.44 -10.70
C PHE A 39 -11.33 -8.49 -10.01
N CYS A 40 -10.96 -7.22 -9.84
CA CYS A 40 -11.79 -6.25 -9.11
C CYS A 40 -13.07 -5.86 -9.87
N ARG A 41 -13.10 -5.98 -11.20
CA ARG A 41 -14.30 -5.76 -12.01
C ARG A 41 -15.34 -6.87 -11.88
N GLN A 42 -14.98 -8.06 -11.42
CA GLN A 42 -15.93 -9.14 -11.22
C GLN A 42 -16.86 -8.82 -10.03
N PRO A 43 -18.17 -9.11 -10.11
CA PRO A 43 -19.08 -8.98 -8.99
C PRO A 43 -18.55 -9.74 -7.77
N GLY A 44 -18.36 -9.04 -6.64
CA GLY A 44 -17.81 -9.61 -5.42
C GLY A 44 -16.28 -9.66 -5.32
N GLY A 45 -15.53 -9.47 -6.41
CA GLY A 45 -14.06 -9.43 -6.39
C GLY A 45 -13.53 -8.29 -5.52
N SER A 46 -14.06 -7.08 -5.74
CA SER A 46 -13.76 -5.92 -4.90
C SER A 46 -14.24 -6.05 -3.45
N ALA A 47 -15.37 -6.74 -3.21
CA ALA A 47 -15.90 -6.98 -1.87
C ALA A 47 -15.06 -8.00 -1.08
N ALA A 48 -14.60 -9.07 -1.75
CA ALA A 48 -13.70 -10.07 -1.21
C ALA A 48 -12.26 -9.57 -1.02
N TYR A 49 -11.82 -8.58 -1.82
CA TYR A 49 -10.57 -7.87 -1.58
C TYR A 49 -10.66 -7.01 -0.32
N ARG A 50 -11.75 -6.22 -0.20
CA ARG A 50 -11.98 -5.32 0.94
C ARG A 50 -12.19 -6.06 2.26
N SER A 51 -12.78 -7.26 2.24
CA SER A 51 -12.99 -8.04 3.47
C SER A 51 -11.71 -8.72 3.98
N ARG A 52 -10.71 -8.96 3.11
CA ARG A 52 -9.43 -9.60 3.47
C ARG A 52 -8.34 -8.62 3.85
N GLN A 53 -8.40 -7.39 3.34
CA GLN A 53 -7.48 -6.33 3.69
C GLN A 53 -8.17 -5.40 4.68
N GLY A 54 -7.72 -5.40 5.94
CA GLY A 54 -8.05 -4.36 6.92
C GLY A 54 -7.40 -3.02 6.53
N ILE A 55 -7.64 -2.53 5.31
CA ILE A 55 -7.15 -1.25 4.81
C ILE A 55 -7.87 -0.16 5.60
N VAL A 56 -7.14 0.37 6.56
CA VAL A 56 -7.47 1.63 7.22
C VAL A 56 -7.45 2.69 6.13
N ARG A 57 -8.62 3.19 5.71
CA ARG A 57 -8.68 4.45 4.95
C ARG A 57 -8.22 5.56 5.89
N ARG A 58 -6.91 5.78 6.02
CA ARG A 58 -6.38 7.03 6.56
C ARG A 58 -5.92 7.90 5.41
N ARG A 59 -6.49 9.10 5.41
CA ARG A 59 -6.03 10.31 4.72
C ARG A 59 -4.57 10.55 5.13
N ALA A 60 -3.64 9.99 4.37
CA ALA A 60 -2.21 10.07 4.63
C ALA A 60 -1.49 10.69 3.43
N GLU A 61 -1.94 11.87 3.01
CA GLU A 61 -1.13 12.82 2.26
C GLU A 61 -1.42 14.18 2.89
N LEU A 62 -0.35 14.95 3.13
CA LEU A 62 -0.24 16.15 3.99
C LEU A 62 0.15 15.85 5.46
N ASP A 63 1.30 15.22 5.70
CA ASP A 63 2.30 15.78 6.64
C ASP A 63 3.67 15.06 6.57
N LEU A 64 4.27 14.99 5.39
CA LEU A 64 5.72 14.74 5.28
C LEU A 64 6.43 16.10 5.21
N SER A 65 6.32 16.87 6.29
CA SER A 65 7.24 17.98 6.56
C SER A 65 7.89 17.74 7.94
N LYS A 66 9.19 17.47 7.89
CA LYS A 66 10.18 17.22 8.96
C LYS A 66 10.44 15.75 9.30
#